data_AF-A0A1X1R892-F1
#
_entry.id   AF-A0A1X1R892-F1
#
_cell.length_a   1.000
_cell.length_b   1.000
_cell.length_c   1.000
_cell.angle_alpha   90.00
_cell.angle_beta   90.00
_cell.angle_gamma   90.00
#
_symmetry.space_group_name_H-M   'P 1'
#
loop_
_entity.id
_entity.type
_entity.pdbx_description
1 polymer ?
#
loop_
_entity_poly.entity_id
_entity_poly.type
_entity_poly.pdbx_seq_one_letter_code
_entity_poly.pdbx_strand_id
1 'polypeptide(L)'
;MTVKDTDNSSTDSLAAQALSDVLDFWAVTPLPGGKRFTPPTFAASWDSTTGTAAYCDQQVGANAGYCTGDESVGWDRGHLLPMFQRIGGTNAITLVMAHEVGHRVQALIGANGMPTLVREQQADCYAGSYLAWVAEGRSKRFTLSGNGLDEMLGAVLEMGDAPTHGGDHGGNLERVRALQTGFTGGTGTCAAIDQPAVEAMRAGIPDAYRHELEHITEGNLPITLPNLRRAAESVSQVLDIPTPEVRLNGCGSMVSKSPIRLCDDGTVSVDLPEVQRLAEDPQPGRSGDGSAISPLIGALIHVWARQGGIEATARVTACAVGAVARTLAKPSKTRDIELSAGDLDEIGVEVMSSGFGAVPAAGDTIPSQFERVRHYLRGVYDVDSPQDCAG
;
A
#
# COMPACT_ATOMS: atom_id res chain seq x y z
N MET A 1 -0.67 -10.80 29.90
CA MET A 1 -2.04 -10.26 29.80
C MET A 1 -3.01 -11.42 29.78
N THR A 2 -4.19 -11.31 30.38
CA THR A 2 -5.23 -12.34 30.31
C THR A 2 -5.94 -12.27 28.95
N VAL A 3 -6.14 -13.41 28.30
CA VAL A 3 -6.96 -13.53 27.07
C VAL A 3 -8.27 -14.22 27.45
N LYS A 4 -9.40 -13.53 27.25
CA LYS A 4 -10.74 -14.08 27.43
C LYS A 4 -11.15 -14.88 26.20
N ASP A 5 -11.96 -15.91 26.44
CA ASP A 5 -12.62 -16.73 25.40
C ASP A 5 -11.66 -17.41 24.41
N THR A 6 -10.38 -17.51 24.79
CA THR A 6 -9.36 -18.23 24.02
C THR A 6 -9.62 -19.74 24.05
N ASP A 7 -9.33 -20.39 22.93
CA ASP A 7 -9.31 -21.86 22.83
C ASP A 7 -7.90 -22.45 23.06
N ASN A 8 -6.91 -21.61 23.37
CA ASN A 8 -5.49 -21.96 23.48
C ASN A 8 -4.91 -22.61 22.21
N SER A 9 -5.51 -22.36 21.05
CA SER A 9 -4.94 -22.75 19.75
C SER A 9 -3.57 -22.11 19.51
N SER A 10 -2.87 -22.61 18.50
CA SER A 10 -1.64 -21.98 18.02
C SER A 10 -1.87 -20.54 17.55
N THR A 11 -3.04 -20.26 16.97
CA THR A 11 -3.41 -18.91 16.50
C THR A 11 -3.53 -17.95 17.67
N ASP A 12 -4.27 -18.32 18.71
CA ASP A 12 -4.41 -17.51 19.93
C ASP A 12 -3.08 -17.36 20.67
N SER A 13 -2.31 -18.44 20.77
CA SER A 13 -0.98 -18.41 21.40
C SER A 13 -0.04 -17.46 20.66
N LEU A 14 -0.11 -17.42 19.33
CA LEU A 14 0.67 -16.50 18.52
C LEU A 14 0.18 -15.05 18.67
N ALA A 15 -1.13 -14.82 18.62
CA ALA A 15 -1.73 -13.50 18.81
C ALA A 15 -1.37 -12.91 20.19
N ALA A 16 -1.43 -13.71 21.25
CA ALA A 16 -1.04 -13.30 22.59
C ALA A 16 0.46 -12.95 22.71
N GLN A 17 1.33 -13.68 21.99
CA GLN A 17 2.75 -13.36 21.90
C GLN A 17 3.00 -12.07 21.12
N ALA A 18 2.33 -11.89 19.99
CA ALA A 18 2.36 -10.68 19.18
C ALA A 18 1.93 -9.46 19.99
N LEU A 19 0.78 -9.52 20.66
CA LEU A 19 0.32 -8.47 21.56
C LEU A 19 1.35 -8.19 22.65
N SER A 20 1.88 -9.22 23.31
CA SER A 20 2.90 -9.03 24.36
C SER A 20 4.16 -8.32 23.85
N ASP A 21 4.55 -8.54 22.59
CA ASP A 21 5.71 -7.89 21.99
C ASP A 21 5.48 -6.42 21.66
N VAL A 22 4.29 -6.10 21.14
CA VAL A 22 3.85 -4.72 20.91
C VAL A 22 3.77 -3.94 22.22
N LEU A 23 3.31 -4.57 23.30
CA LEU A 23 3.29 -3.95 24.62
C LEU A 23 4.71 -3.72 25.17
N ASP A 24 5.66 -4.62 24.91
CA ASP A 24 7.06 -4.44 25.28
C ASP A 24 7.70 -3.25 24.52
N PHE A 25 7.36 -3.07 23.24
CA PHE A 25 7.75 -1.88 22.47
C PHE A 25 7.23 -0.60 23.15
N TRP A 26 5.93 -0.53 23.44
CA TRP A 26 5.35 0.67 24.06
C TRP A 26 5.77 0.90 25.51
N ALA A 27 6.24 -0.14 26.22
CA ALA A 27 6.81 0.01 27.56
C ALA A 27 8.13 0.79 27.56
N VAL A 28 8.88 0.77 26.45
CA VAL A 28 10.17 1.47 26.31
C VAL A 28 10.13 2.67 25.36
N THR A 29 9.07 2.78 24.55
CA THR A 29 8.88 3.88 23.60
C THR A 29 8.03 4.98 24.23
N PRO A 30 8.54 6.23 24.32
CA PRO A 30 7.75 7.35 24.81
C PRO A 30 6.51 7.59 23.96
N LEU A 31 5.38 7.87 24.59
CA LEU A 31 4.22 8.34 23.84
C LEU A 31 4.45 9.78 23.35
N PRO A 32 3.85 10.15 22.21
CA PRO A 32 3.77 11.53 21.79
C PRO A 32 3.26 12.45 22.92
N GLY A 33 3.86 13.63 23.05
CA GLY A 33 3.52 14.57 24.14
C GLY A 33 4.02 14.16 25.53
N GLY A 34 4.89 13.15 25.64
CA GLY A 34 5.55 12.77 26.90
C GLY A 34 4.66 11.99 27.87
N LYS A 35 3.51 11.50 27.42
CA LYS A 35 2.63 10.64 28.23
C LYS A 35 3.27 9.27 28.46
N ARG A 36 2.82 8.56 29.50
CA ARG A 36 3.23 7.18 29.77
C ARG A 36 2.24 6.22 29.12
N PHE A 37 2.75 5.16 28.52
CA PHE A 37 1.92 4.08 28.02
C PHE A 37 1.30 3.29 29.17
N THR A 38 0.01 3.01 29.07
CA THR A 38 -0.70 2.05 29.91
C THR A 38 -1.34 1.01 29.01
N PRO A 39 -1.05 -0.29 29.21
CA PRO A 39 -1.53 -1.35 28.33
C PRO A 39 -3.06 -1.46 28.34
N PRO A 40 -3.66 -2.15 27.35
CA PRO A 40 -5.04 -2.62 27.41
C PRO A 40 -5.31 -3.41 28.70
N THR A 41 -6.55 -3.40 29.17
CA THR A 41 -6.94 -4.04 30.44
C THR A 41 -6.96 -5.57 30.34
N PHE A 42 -7.38 -6.09 29.19
CA PHE A 42 -7.36 -7.51 28.84
C PHE A 42 -7.38 -7.68 27.32
N ALA A 43 -7.22 -8.93 26.87
CA ALA A 43 -7.41 -9.32 25.48
C ALA A 43 -8.61 -10.26 25.32
N ALA A 44 -9.23 -10.30 24.15
CA ALA A 44 -10.32 -11.22 23.83
C ALA A 44 -10.06 -11.95 22.50
N SER A 45 -10.49 -13.20 22.40
CA SER A 45 -10.43 -13.97 21.16
C SER A 45 -11.78 -14.56 20.83
N TRP A 46 -12.16 -14.57 19.56
CA TRP A 46 -13.39 -15.20 19.09
C TRP A 46 -13.19 -15.97 17.79
N ASP A 47 -14.13 -16.86 17.46
CA ASP A 47 -14.15 -17.62 16.21
C ASP A 47 -15.35 -17.20 15.35
N SER A 48 -15.07 -16.37 14.33
CA SER A 48 -16.06 -15.87 13.38
C SER A 48 -16.73 -16.96 12.53
N THR A 49 -16.14 -18.15 12.43
CA THR A 49 -16.68 -19.26 11.62
C THR A 49 -17.82 -20.02 12.32
N THR A 50 -17.99 -19.81 13.62
CA THR A 50 -19.02 -20.48 14.44
C THR A 50 -20.34 -19.71 14.52
N GLY A 51 -20.42 -18.52 13.90
CA GLY A 51 -21.66 -17.83 13.55
C GLY A 51 -22.16 -16.76 14.54
N THR A 52 -21.69 -16.72 15.79
CA THR A 52 -21.99 -15.62 16.72
C THR A 52 -20.82 -15.36 17.66
N ALA A 53 -20.12 -14.25 17.44
CA ALA A 53 -19.13 -13.71 18.36
C ALA A 53 -19.52 -12.29 18.74
N ALA A 54 -19.24 -11.91 19.98
CA ALA A 54 -19.47 -10.54 20.46
C ALA A 54 -18.19 -9.97 21.06
N TYR A 55 -17.88 -8.73 20.71
CA TYR A 55 -16.76 -7.97 21.24
C TYR A 55 -17.15 -6.49 21.25
N CYS A 56 -16.73 -5.76 22.28
CA CYS A 56 -17.08 -4.34 22.47
C CYS A 56 -18.59 -4.06 22.40
N ASP A 57 -19.40 -4.90 23.05
CA ASP A 57 -20.89 -4.84 23.03
C ASP A 57 -21.53 -4.92 21.63
N GLN A 58 -20.80 -5.42 20.63
CA GLN A 58 -21.25 -5.56 19.24
C GLN A 58 -21.04 -6.99 18.73
N GLN A 59 -21.86 -7.40 17.76
CA GLN A 59 -21.59 -8.62 17.00
C GLN A 59 -20.39 -8.39 16.10
N VAL A 60 -19.46 -9.34 16.08
CA VAL A 60 -18.23 -9.24 15.30
C VAL A 60 -18.10 -10.39 14.31
N GLY A 61 -17.61 -10.07 13.12
CA GLY A 61 -17.24 -11.03 12.08
C GLY A 61 -15.75 -11.39 12.16
N ALA A 62 -15.14 -11.66 10.99
CA ALA A 62 -13.70 -11.82 10.89
C ALA A 62 -13.02 -10.45 11.02
N ASN A 63 -12.63 -10.06 12.24
CA ASN A 63 -12.03 -8.76 12.49
C ASN A 63 -11.02 -8.79 13.66
N ALA A 64 -10.30 -7.69 13.85
CA ALA A 64 -9.59 -7.34 15.07
C ALA A 64 -10.09 -5.97 15.53
N GLY A 65 -9.79 -5.57 16.76
CA GLY A 65 -10.28 -4.29 17.25
C GLY A 65 -9.75 -3.88 18.61
N TYR A 66 -9.56 -2.59 18.81
CA TYR A 66 -9.45 -1.96 20.12
C TYR A 66 -10.79 -1.40 20.59
N CYS A 67 -11.27 -1.86 21.75
CA CYS A 67 -12.49 -1.35 22.35
C CYS A 67 -12.18 -0.20 23.31
N THR A 68 -12.67 1.00 22.99
CA THR A 68 -12.49 2.17 23.89
C THR A 68 -13.31 2.04 25.18
N GLY A 69 -14.45 1.33 25.14
CA GLY A 69 -15.37 1.23 26.28
C GLY A 69 -14.81 0.46 27.48
N ASP A 70 -14.10 -0.64 27.24
CA ASP A 70 -13.48 -1.47 28.28
C ASP A 70 -11.95 -1.52 28.20
N GLU A 71 -11.37 -0.76 27.28
CA GLU A 71 -9.92 -0.67 27.00
C GLU A 71 -9.27 -2.00 26.65
N SER A 72 -9.98 -2.88 25.93
CA SER A 72 -9.47 -4.18 25.49
C SER A 72 -8.98 -4.18 24.04
N VAL A 73 -8.19 -5.21 23.69
CA VAL A 73 -7.84 -5.55 22.31
C VAL A 73 -8.39 -6.95 22.01
N GLY A 74 -8.92 -7.18 20.82
CA GLY A 74 -9.45 -8.48 20.45
C GLY A 74 -9.19 -8.85 19.00
N TRP A 75 -9.32 -10.16 18.71
CA TRP A 75 -9.10 -10.71 17.37
C TRP A 75 -9.96 -11.94 17.05
N ASP A 76 -10.20 -12.14 15.76
CA ASP A 76 -10.77 -13.36 15.21
C ASP A 76 -9.71 -14.44 14.94
N ARG A 77 -9.79 -15.54 15.69
CA ARG A 77 -8.93 -16.73 15.50
C ARG A 77 -9.40 -17.65 14.38
N GLY A 78 -10.66 -17.53 13.95
CA GLY A 78 -11.31 -18.46 13.03
C GLY A 78 -10.94 -18.22 11.57
N HIS A 79 -10.94 -16.96 11.13
CA HIS A 79 -10.71 -16.60 9.74
C HIS A 79 -9.62 -15.53 9.56
N LEU A 80 -9.72 -14.40 10.26
CA LEU A 80 -8.87 -13.23 10.06
C LEU A 80 -7.39 -13.55 10.30
N LEU A 81 -7.02 -13.96 11.53
CA LEU A 81 -5.62 -14.23 11.85
C LEU A 81 -5.03 -15.37 11.01
N PRO A 82 -5.74 -16.49 10.75
CA PRO A 82 -5.28 -17.50 9.80
C PRO A 82 -5.05 -16.97 8.38
N MET A 83 -5.89 -16.03 7.88
CA MET A 83 -5.70 -15.39 6.59
C MET A 83 -4.41 -14.56 6.56
N PHE A 84 -4.21 -13.67 7.54
CA PHE A 84 -2.98 -12.89 7.65
C PHE A 84 -1.74 -13.75 7.77
N GLN A 85 -1.82 -14.84 8.53
CA GLN A 85 -0.71 -15.77 8.69
C GLN A 85 -0.34 -16.47 7.38
N ARG A 86 -1.30 -16.76 6.49
CA ARG A 86 -1.01 -17.33 5.17
C ARG A 86 -0.31 -16.33 4.23
N ILE A 87 -0.60 -15.04 4.39
CA ILE A 87 -0.18 -14.00 3.45
C ILE A 87 1.18 -13.41 3.84
N GLY A 88 1.32 -13.00 5.11
CA GLY A 88 2.54 -12.35 5.61
C GLY A 88 3.21 -13.09 6.75
N GLY A 89 2.93 -14.40 6.88
CA GLY A 89 3.53 -15.25 7.89
C GLY A 89 3.21 -14.82 9.32
N THR A 90 4.10 -15.17 10.24
CA THR A 90 3.93 -14.89 11.67
C THR A 90 3.92 -13.38 11.97
N ASN A 91 4.74 -12.61 11.25
CA ASN A 91 4.84 -11.16 11.46
C ASN A 91 3.54 -10.45 11.11
N ALA A 92 2.72 -10.93 10.16
CA ALA A 92 1.43 -10.32 9.82
C ALA A 92 0.50 -10.18 11.04
N ILE A 93 0.53 -11.12 11.96
CA ILE A 93 -0.25 -11.05 13.20
C ILE A 93 0.30 -9.93 14.12
N THR A 94 1.62 -9.73 14.15
CA THR A 94 2.22 -8.60 14.89
C THR A 94 1.81 -7.25 14.34
N LEU A 95 1.65 -7.12 13.01
CA LEU A 95 1.14 -5.92 12.36
C LEU A 95 -0.30 -5.62 12.81
N VAL A 96 -1.19 -6.62 12.76
CA VAL A 96 -2.58 -6.46 13.23
C VAL A 96 -2.60 -6.01 14.70
N MET A 97 -1.86 -6.69 15.58
CA MET A 97 -1.81 -6.30 17.00
C MET A 97 -1.21 -4.90 17.21
N ALA A 98 -0.20 -4.52 16.42
CA ALA A 98 0.43 -3.21 16.51
C ALA A 98 -0.52 -2.09 16.06
N HIS A 99 -1.32 -2.34 15.03
CA HIS A 99 -2.40 -1.45 14.60
C HIS A 99 -3.43 -1.26 15.73
N GLU A 100 -3.97 -2.35 16.30
CA GLU A 100 -4.97 -2.23 17.37
C GLU A 100 -4.44 -1.51 18.63
N VAL A 101 -3.19 -1.79 19.01
CA VAL A 101 -2.56 -1.04 20.12
C VAL A 101 -2.29 0.43 19.73
N GLY A 102 -2.16 0.74 18.45
CA GLY A 102 -2.16 2.11 17.93
C GLY A 102 -3.41 2.89 18.35
N HIS A 103 -4.60 2.27 18.33
CA HIS A 103 -5.81 2.91 18.86
C HIS A 103 -5.79 3.08 20.38
N ARG A 104 -5.17 2.17 21.13
CA ARG A 104 -4.91 2.40 22.56
C ARG A 104 -4.03 3.64 22.76
N VAL A 105 -2.99 3.80 21.96
CA VAL A 105 -2.10 4.97 22.01
C VAL A 105 -2.88 6.25 21.72
N GLN A 106 -3.76 6.25 20.70
CA GLN A 106 -4.66 7.35 20.39
C GLN A 106 -5.54 7.73 21.58
N ALA A 107 -6.15 6.75 22.25
CA ALA A 107 -6.96 6.99 23.44
C ALA A 107 -6.15 7.66 24.56
N LEU A 108 -4.90 7.22 24.78
CA LEU A 108 -4.02 7.78 25.79
C LEU A 108 -3.57 9.21 25.46
N ILE A 109 -3.30 9.51 24.19
CA ILE A 109 -2.88 10.85 23.77
C ILE A 109 -4.05 11.82 23.60
N GLY A 110 -5.29 11.33 23.55
CA GLY A 110 -6.51 12.14 23.40
C GLY A 110 -6.92 12.38 21.96
N ALA A 111 -6.58 11.46 21.06
CA ALA A 111 -6.84 11.53 19.61
C ALA A 111 -8.15 10.82 19.18
N ASN A 112 -8.96 10.33 20.11
CA ASN A 112 -10.21 9.61 19.79
C ASN A 112 -11.25 10.44 19.02
N GLY A 113 -11.19 11.77 19.10
CA GLY A 113 -12.10 12.67 18.40
C GLY A 113 -11.70 12.99 16.96
N MET A 114 -10.58 12.45 16.48
CA MET A 114 -10.15 12.63 15.08
C MET A 114 -11.05 11.83 14.12
N PRO A 115 -11.20 12.27 12.86
CA PRO A 115 -11.92 11.51 11.83
C PRO A 115 -11.38 10.09 11.69
N THR A 116 -12.24 9.12 11.39
CA THR A 116 -11.90 7.68 11.35
C THR A 116 -10.66 7.41 10.50
N LEU A 117 -10.65 7.87 9.26
CA LEU A 117 -9.50 7.72 8.35
C LEU A 117 -8.17 8.27 8.92
N VAL A 118 -8.20 9.38 9.66
CA VAL A 118 -7.00 9.94 10.31
C VAL A 118 -6.53 8.99 11.42
N ARG A 119 -7.46 8.45 12.19
CA ARG A 119 -7.16 7.46 13.24
C ARG A 119 -6.60 6.17 12.63
N GLU A 120 -7.16 5.67 11.55
CA GLU A 120 -6.67 4.44 10.93
C GLU A 120 -5.26 4.62 10.36
N GLN A 121 -4.98 5.73 9.66
CA GLN A 121 -3.62 6.03 9.20
C GLN A 121 -2.64 6.25 10.35
N GLN A 122 -3.05 6.88 11.46
CA GLN A 122 -2.20 6.95 12.64
C GLN A 122 -1.87 5.57 13.22
N ALA A 123 -2.85 4.67 13.28
CA ALA A 123 -2.66 3.31 13.79
C ALA A 123 -1.69 2.51 12.93
N ASP A 124 -1.83 2.59 11.60
CA ASP A 124 -0.87 1.98 10.65
C ASP A 124 0.53 2.57 10.80
N CYS A 125 0.65 3.89 10.98
CA CYS A 125 1.94 4.52 11.24
C CYS A 125 2.57 4.03 12.55
N TYR A 126 1.80 3.92 13.63
CA TYR A 126 2.31 3.35 14.87
C TYR A 126 2.75 1.89 14.70
N ALA A 127 2.03 1.11 13.91
CA ALA A 127 2.41 -0.25 13.57
C ALA A 127 3.74 -0.28 12.80
N GLY A 128 3.94 0.63 11.84
CA GLY A 128 5.22 0.79 11.15
C GLY A 128 6.39 1.09 12.09
N SER A 129 6.17 1.96 13.07
CA SER A 129 7.19 2.28 14.10
C SER A 129 7.57 1.06 14.94
N TYR A 130 6.59 0.20 15.26
CA TYR A 130 6.85 -1.08 15.92
C TYR A 130 7.65 -2.03 15.02
N LEU A 131 7.31 -2.15 13.73
CA LEU A 131 8.04 -3.02 12.81
C LEU A 131 9.50 -2.60 12.64
N ALA A 132 9.79 -1.30 12.64
CA ALA A 132 11.17 -0.80 12.65
C ALA A 132 11.93 -1.28 13.89
N TRP A 133 11.30 -1.23 15.06
CA TRP A 133 11.90 -1.73 16.31
C TRP A 133 12.17 -3.24 16.28
N VAL A 134 11.32 -4.04 15.63
CA VAL A 134 11.55 -5.47 15.38
C VAL A 134 12.71 -5.68 14.40
N ALA A 135 12.76 -4.90 13.30
CA ALA A 135 13.84 -4.95 12.31
C ALA A 135 15.21 -4.54 12.88
N GLU A 136 15.22 -3.67 13.90
CA GLU A 136 16.42 -3.31 14.69
C GLU A 136 16.90 -4.44 15.62
N GLY A 137 16.20 -5.59 15.66
CA GLY A 137 16.56 -6.74 16.50
C GLY A 137 16.29 -6.53 17.99
N ARG A 138 15.39 -5.61 18.34
CA ARG A 138 15.09 -5.26 19.74
C ARG A 138 13.97 -6.11 20.33
N SER A 139 13.16 -6.73 19.47
CA SER A 139 12.15 -7.71 19.87
C SER A 139 12.81 -8.97 20.42
N LYS A 140 12.21 -9.53 21.48
CA LYS A 140 12.61 -10.82 22.06
C LYS A 140 11.84 -12.00 21.47
N ARG A 141 10.74 -11.73 20.74
CA ARG A 141 9.81 -12.75 20.25
C ARG A 141 9.82 -12.87 18.74
N PHE A 142 10.07 -11.78 18.02
CA PHE A 142 9.99 -11.71 16.58
C PHE A 142 11.26 -11.16 15.96
N THR A 143 11.49 -11.53 14.70
CA THR A 143 12.57 -11.00 13.87
C THR A 143 12.00 -10.58 12.53
N LEU A 144 12.45 -9.45 12.02
CA LEU A 144 12.00 -8.93 10.73
C LEU A 144 13.22 -8.75 9.81
N SER A 145 13.29 -9.57 8.77
CA SER A 145 14.28 -9.45 7.69
C SER A 145 13.72 -8.58 6.55
N GLY A 146 14.55 -8.24 5.55
CA GLY A 146 14.06 -7.55 4.35
C GLY A 146 12.94 -8.31 3.64
N ASN A 147 13.08 -9.63 3.47
CA ASN A 147 12.01 -10.46 2.89
C ASN A 147 10.77 -10.48 3.78
N GLY A 148 10.93 -10.50 5.10
CA GLY A 148 9.81 -10.42 6.03
C GLY A 148 9.08 -9.08 5.96
N LEU A 149 9.79 -7.98 5.68
CA LEU A 149 9.19 -6.66 5.46
C LEU A 149 8.36 -6.64 4.17
N ASP A 150 8.85 -7.30 3.11
CA ASP A 150 8.12 -7.43 1.85
C ASP A 150 6.83 -8.28 2.04
N GLU A 151 6.89 -9.37 2.81
CA GLU A 151 5.71 -10.16 3.22
C GLU A 151 4.69 -9.33 4.02
N MET A 152 5.16 -8.39 4.85
CA MET A 152 4.28 -7.50 5.62
C MET A 152 3.48 -6.55 4.74
N LEU A 153 4.06 -6.08 3.63
CA LEU A 153 3.36 -5.18 2.72
C LEU A 153 2.17 -5.88 2.05
N GLY A 154 2.33 -7.15 1.68
CA GLY A 154 1.21 -7.98 1.21
C GLY A 154 0.08 -8.06 2.23
N ALA A 155 0.40 -8.21 3.52
CA ALA A 155 -0.60 -8.18 4.59
C ALA A 155 -1.27 -6.80 4.73
N VAL A 156 -0.53 -5.69 4.62
CA VAL A 156 -1.14 -4.35 4.69
C VAL A 156 -2.20 -4.17 3.61
N LEU A 157 -1.96 -4.68 2.39
CA LEU A 157 -2.92 -4.62 1.30
C LEU A 157 -4.21 -5.42 1.55
N GLU A 158 -4.24 -6.38 2.48
CA GLU A 158 -5.46 -7.12 2.86
C GLU A 158 -6.29 -6.38 3.90
N MET A 159 -5.65 -5.51 4.67
CA MET A 159 -6.31 -4.70 5.68
C MET A 159 -6.92 -3.42 5.07
N GLY A 160 -6.62 -3.08 3.81
CA GLY A 160 -7.12 -1.87 3.17
C GLY A 160 -8.54 -2.03 2.65
N ASP A 161 -9.31 -0.95 2.68
CA ASP A 161 -10.64 -0.98 2.13
C ASP A 161 -10.58 -0.95 0.60
N ALA A 162 -11.55 -1.58 -0.05
CA ALA A 162 -11.69 -1.48 -1.49
C ALA A 162 -11.82 0.02 -1.88
N PRO A 163 -11.14 0.47 -2.96
CA PRO A 163 -11.11 1.89 -3.36
C PRO A 163 -12.49 2.52 -3.57
N THR A 164 -13.50 1.69 -3.80
CA THR A 164 -14.89 2.07 -4.09
C THR A 164 -15.74 2.37 -2.85
N HIS A 165 -15.24 2.07 -1.65
CA HIS A 165 -16.06 2.13 -0.43
C HIS A 165 -15.73 3.30 0.49
N GLY A 166 -14.68 4.10 0.20
CA GLY A 166 -14.28 5.22 1.06
C GLY A 166 -14.17 4.82 2.54
N GLY A 167 -13.83 3.55 2.80
CA GLY A 167 -14.06 2.89 4.08
C GLY A 167 -13.25 3.48 5.23
N ASP A 168 -13.51 2.94 6.41
CA ASP A 168 -12.94 3.43 7.66
C ASP A 168 -11.40 3.44 7.66
N HIS A 169 -10.75 2.44 7.06
CA HIS A 169 -9.30 2.22 7.04
C HIS A 169 -8.56 3.04 5.98
N GLY A 170 -9.24 3.44 4.90
CA GLY A 170 -8.64 4.09 3.74
C GLY A 170 -8.09 3.11 2.70
N GLY A 171 -7.62 3.67 1.57
CA GLY A 171 -7.14 2.88 0.42
C GLY A 171 -5.84 2.13 0.70
N ASN A 172 -5.55 1.14 -0.13
CA ASN A 172 -4.37 0.28 0.01
C ASN A 172 -3.06 1.08 0.10
N LEU A 173 -2.84 2.03 -0.80
CA LEU A 173 -1.62 2.82 -0.82
C LEU A 173 -1.52 3.82 0.32
N GLU A 174 -2.63 4.34 0.81
CA GLU A 174 -2.65 5.26 1.96
C GLU A 174 -2.15 4.55 3.22
N ARG A 175 -2.59 3.30 3.41
CA ARG A 175 -2.20 2.46 4.53
C ARG A 175 -0.75 2.00 4.43
N VAL A 176 -0.29 1.62 3.23
CA VAL A 176 1.14 1.35 2.99
C VAL A 176 1.97 2.58 3.29
N ARG A 177 1.57 3.77 2.81
CA ARG A 177 2.29 5.02 3.08
C ARG A 177 2.33 5.35 4.57
N ALA A 178 1.22 5.20 5.28
CA ALA A 178 1.15 5.44 6.72
C ALA A 178 2.10 4.52 7.47
N LEU A 179 2.10 3.21 7.16
CA LEU A 179 3.04 2.25 7.70
C LEU A 179 4.50 2.66 7.43
N GLN A 180 4.84 3.02 6.18
CA GLN A 180 6.20 3.44 5.82
C GLN A 180 6.64 4.72 6.54
N THR A 181 5.70 5.65 6.74
CA THR A 181 5.92 6.89 7.49
C THR A 181 6.35 6.56 8.92
N GLY A 182 5.70 5.61 9.57
CA GLY A 182 6.08 5.14 10.89
C GLY A 182 7.38 4.35 10.92
N PHE A 183 7.56 3.45 9.96
CA PHE A 183 8.76 2.62 9.86
C PHE A 183 10.04 3.46 9.71
N THR A 184 9.96 4.55 8.96
CA THR A 184 11.12 5.42 8.69
C THR A 184 11.21 6.64 9.62
N GLY A 185 10.07 7.13 10.13
CA GLY A 185 9.98 8.37 10.90
C GLY A 185 9.66 8.22 12.39
N GLY A 186 9.32 7.02 12.85
CA GLY A 186 8.99 6.72 14.24
C GLY A 186 7.70 7.37 14.76
N THR A 187 7.41 7.14 16.04
CA THR A 187 6.11 7.47 16.66
C THR A 187 5.79 8.96 16.71
N GLY A 188 6.81 9.82 16.73
CA GLY A 188 6.63 11.28 16.69
C GLY A 188 6.03 11.77 15.37
N THR A 189 6.41 11.14 14.25
CA THR A 189 5.87 11.48 12.92
C THR A 189 4.41 11.03 12.81
N CYS A 190 4.07 9.88 13.40
CA CYS A 190 2.70 9.38 13.42
C CYS A 190 1.73 10.32 14.12
N ALA A 191 2.15 10.95 15.23
CA ALA A 191 1.31 11.91 15.95
C ALA A 191 1.01 13.19 15.16
N ALA A 192 1.76 13.47 14.10
CA ALA A 192 1.54 14.61 13.22
C ALA A 192 0.55 14.32 12.08
N ILE A 193 0.09 13.07 11.92
CA ILE A 193 -0.96 12.72 10.96
C ILE A 193 -2.28 13.28 11.48
N ASP A 194 -2.75 14.38 10.91
CA ASP A 194 -4.02 15.02 11.23
C ASP A 194 -4.89 15.18 9.98
N GLN A 195 -6.09 15.75 10.15
CA GLN A 195 -7.02 15.95 9.05
C GLN A 195 -6.40 16.81 7.91
N PRO A 196 -5.77 17.98 8.18
CA PRO A 196 -5.05 18.72 7.15
C PRO A 196 -3.99 17.90 6.41
N ALA A 197 -3.20 17.08 7.10
CA ALA A 197 -2.18 16.23 6.48
C ALA A 197 -2.80 15.20 5.53
N VAL A 198 -3.90 14.55 5.94
CA VAL A 198 -4.63 13.59 5.10
C VAL A 198 -5.29 14.28 3.90
N GLU A 199 -5.88 15.46 4.09
CA GLU A 199 -6.46 16.25 3.00
C GLU A 199 -5.43 16.69 1.98
N ALA A 200 -4.26 17.15 2.45
CA ALA A 200 -3.13 17.54 1.60
C ALA A 200 -2.58 16.35 0.82
N MET A 201 -2.46 15.18 1.45
CA MET A 201 -2.06 13.94 0.79
C MET A 201 -3.04 13.54 -0.32
N ARG A 202 -4.35 13.63 -0.06
CA ARG A 202 -5.40 13.35 -1.05
C ARG A 202 -5.60 14.48 -2.07
N ALA A 203 -4.83 15.57 -2.02
CA ALA A 203 -5.02 16.70 -2.91
C ALA A 203 -4.64 16.32 -4.36
N GLY A 204 -5.58 16.47 -5.28
CA GLY A 204 -5.36 16.18 -6.70
C GLY A 204 -5.37 14.70 -7.08
N ILE A 205 -5.79 13.81 -6.16
CA ILE A 205 -6.23 12.45 -6.47
C ILE A 205 -7.76 12.50 -6.60
N PRO A 206 -8.37 11.88 -7.63
CA PRO A 206 -9.81 11.92 -7.84
C PRO A 206 -10.62 11.55 -6.61
N ASP A 207 -11.79 12.18 -6.50
CA ASP A 207 -12.73 12.06 -5.38
C ASP A 207 -13.36 10.66 -5.22
N ALA A 208 -12.91 9.65 -5.98
CA ALA A 208 -13.31 8.27 -5.76
C ALA A 208 -13.03 7.79 -4.32
N TYR A 209 -12.04 8.38 -3.63
CA TYR A 209 -11.81 8.16 -2.19
C TYR A 209 -12.68 9.02 -1.25
N ARG A 210 -13.46 9.97 -1.79
CA ARG A 210 -14.24 10.97 -1.02
C ARG A 210 -15.75 10.73 -1.05
N HIS A 211 -16.29 9.86 -1.90
CA HIS A 211 -17.73 9.62 -1.99
C HIS A 211 -18.09 8.13 -2.08
N GLU A 212 -18.85 7.65 -1.08
CA GLU A 212 -19.73 6.50 -1.25
C GLU A 212 -20.69 6.79 -2.42
N LEU A 213 -20.66 5.90 -3.43
CA LEU A 213 -21.70 5.66 -4.43
C LEU A 213 -22.10 6.87 -5.32
N GLU A 214 -21.84 6.75 -6.64
CA GLU A 214 -22.94 6.50 -7.60
C GLU A 214 -22.51 6.50 -9.08
N HIS A 215 -21.40 7.10 -9.51
CA HIS A 215 -21.10 7.22 -10.96
C HIS A 215 -19.62 7.11 -11.37
N ILE A 216 -18.86 6.16 -10.82
CA ILE A 216 -17.54 5.85 -11.40
C ILE A 216 -17.76 4.85 -12.54
N THR A 217 -17.14 5.12 -13.67
CA THR A 217 -16.93 4.14 -14.75
C THR A 217 -16.07 3.00 -14.21
N GLU A 218 -16.64 2.14 -13.38
CA GLU A 218 -16.02 0.93 -12.87
C GLU A 218 -15.85 -0.04 -14.04
N GLY A 219 -14.61 -0.29 -14.43
CA GLY A 219 -14.32 -1.31 -15.42
C GLY A 219 -12.87 -1.27 -15.87
N ASN A 220 -12.20 -2.41 -15.74
CA ASN A 220 -10.89 -2.62 -16.33
C ASN A 220 -10.98 -2.43 -17.85
N LEU A 221 -10.15 -1.54 -18.39
CA LEU A 221 -9.96 -1.40 -19.82
C LEU A 221 -9.49 -2.74 -20.40
N PRO A 222 -10.12 -3.29 -21.47
CA PRO A 222 -9.65 -4.51 -22.08
C PRO A 222 -8.21 -4.38 -22.56
N ILE A 223 -7.33 -5.28 -22.09
CA ILE A 223 -5.91 -5.28 -22.44
C ILE A 223 -5.72 -5.79 -23.86
N THR A 224 -5.73 -4.84 -24.80
CA THR A 224 -5.57 -5.05 -26.23
C THR A 224 -4.54 -4.06 -26.79
N LEU A 225 -3.87 -4.41 -27.89
CA LEU A 225 -2.89 -3.51 -28.52
C LEU A 225 -3.46 -2.12 -28.88
N PRO A 226 -4.69 -1.98 -29.42
CA PRO A 226 -5.30 -0.67 -29.64
C PRO A 226 -5.46 0.16 -28.35
N ASN A 227 -5.88 -0.46 -27.25
CA ASN A 227 -6.02 0.23 -25.97
C ASN A 227 -4.67 0.60 -25.35
N LEU A 228 -3.65 -0.26 -25.48
CA LEU A 228 -2.27 0.07 -25.08
C LEU A 228 -1.69 1.24 -25.88
N ARG A 229 -2.06 1.39 -27.16
CA ARG A 229 -1.68 2.56 -27.97
C ARG A 229 -2.35 3.85 -27.47
N ARG A 230 -3.65 3.81 -27.16
CA ARG A 230 -4.38 4.94 -26.55
C ARG A 230 -3.80 5.35 -25.19
N ALA A 231 -3.43 4.35 -24.37
CA ALA A 231 -2.73 4.58 -23.11
C ALA A 231 -1.35 5.23 -23.35
N ALA A 232 -0.58 4.75 -24.33
CA ALA A 232 0.71 5.33 -24.68
C ALA A 232 0.60 6.78 -25.14
N GLU A 233 -0.42 7.12 -25.91
CA GLU A 233 -0.71 8.50 -26.31
C GLU A 233 -1.02 9.39 -25.09
N SER A 234 -1.87 8.92 -24.18
CA SER A 234 -2.22 9.68 -22.97
C SER A 234 -1.02 9.88 -22.03
N VAL A 235 -0.18 8.86 -21.86
CA VAL A 235 1.07 8.95 -21.09
C VAL A 235 2.06 9.90 -21.77
N SER A 236 2.21 9.82 -23.10
CA SER A 236 3.12 10.69 -23.86
C SER A 236 2.71 12.16 -23.77
N GLN A 237 1.40 12.45 -23.74
CA GLN A 237 0.88 13.79 -23.47
C GLN A 237 1.25 14.30 -22.07
N VAL A 238 1.20 13.43 -21.04
CA VAL A 238 1.61 13.81 -19.67
C VAL A 238 3.10 14.08 -19.58
N LEU A 239 3.92 13.31 -20.29
CA LEU A 239 5.37 13.41 -20.28
C LEU A 239 5.93 14.47 -21.24
N ASP A 240 5.09 15.06 -22.10
CA ASP A 240 5.50 15.97 -23.19
C ASP A 240 6.59 15.36 -24.10
N ILE A 241 6.32 14.14 -24.57
CA ILE A 241 7.20 13.39 -25.49
C ILE A 241 6.46 13.01 -26.78
N PRO A 242 7.17 12.80 -27.90
CA PRO A 242 6.58 12.14 -29.07
C PRO A 242 6.11 10.74 -28.71
N THR A 243 4.88 10.39 -29.07
CA THR A 243 4.35 9.04 -28.84
C THR A 243 5.14 8.02 -29.67
N PRO A 244 5.84 7.05 -29.05
CA PRO A 244 6.54 6.02 -29.79
C PRO A 244 5.56 5.01 -30.40
N GLU A 245 5.98 4.34 -31.46
CA GLU A 245 5.20 3.25 -32.05
C GLU A 245 5.13 2.07 -31.08
N VAL A 246 3.90 1.65 -30.71
CA VAL A 246 3.64 0.45 -29.89
C VAL A 246 3.30 -0.73 -30.80
N ARG A 247 4.09 -1.80 -30.70
CA ARG A 247 3.96 -3.02 -31.52
C ARG A 247 4.14 -4.29 -30.70
N LEU A 248 3.64 -5.40 -31.24
CA LEU A 248 3.83 -6.72 -30.62
C LEU A 248 5.25 -7.21 -30.91
N ASN A 249 5.87 -7.85 -29.92
CA ASN A 249 7.08 -8.68 -30.04
C ASN A 249 8.14 -8.16 -31.01
N GLY A 250 8.99 -7.24 -30.53
CA GLY A 250 9.78 -6.41 -31.44
C GLY A 250 11.18 -5.97 -31.00
N CYS A 251 11.59 -6.17 -29.75
CA CYS A 251 12.98 -5.87 -29.37
C CYS A 251 13.88 -7.08 -29.68
N GLY A 252 15.14 -6.83 -30.08
CA GLY A 252 16.16 -7.86 -30.29
C GLY A 252 16.56 -8.59 -29.00
N SER A 253 17.85 -8.93 -28.82
CA SER A 253 18.31 -9.66 -27.63
C SER A 253 17.90 -8.97 -26.32
N MET A 254 17.36 -9.76 -25.38
CA MET A 254 16.68 -9.30 -24.15
C MET A 254 17.63 -8.59 -23.18
N VAL A 255 17.37 -7.32 -22.86
CA VAL A 255 18.06 -6.57 -21.79
C VAL A 255 17.17 -6.30 -20.57
N SER A 256 15.84 -6.23 -20.74
CA SER A 256 14.87 -5.98 -19.65
C SER A 256 13.89 -7.16 -19.47
N LYS A 257 13.55 -7.45 -18.21
CA LYS A 257 12.56 -8.48 -17.80
C LYS A 257 11.10 -8.01 -17.86
N SER A 258 10.86 -6.72 -18.14
CA SER A 258 9.49 -6.19 -18.26
C SER A 258 8.76 -6.73 -19.51
N PRO A 259 7.43 -6.99 -19.44
CA PRO A 259 6.65 -7.37 -20.62
C PRO A 259 6.41 -6.23 -21.61
N ILE A 260 6.63 -4.97 -21.20
CA ILE A 260 6.60 -3.80 -22.08
C ILE A 260 7.96 -3.13 -22.07
N ARG A 261 8.56 -2.95 -23.25
CA ARG A 261 9.98 -2.60 -23.38
C ARG A 261 10.20 -1.53 -24.44
N LEU A 262 11.10 -0.59 -24.14
CA LEU A 262 11.63 0.35 -25.13
C LEU A 262 12.77 -0.32 -25.90
N CYS A 263 12.65 -0.42 -27.22
CA CYS A 263 13.68 -0.97 -28.10
C CYS A 263 14.71 0.11 -28.50
N ASP A 264 15.85 -0.32 -29.04
CA ASP A 264 16.94 0.59 -29.48
C ASP A 264 16.53 1.52 -30.63
N ASP A 265 15.56 1.09 -31.45
CA ASP A 265 14.97 1.86 -32.54
C ASP A 265 13.95 2.91 -32.05
N GLY A 266 13.70 3.00 -30.74
CA GLY A 266 12.73 3.91 -30.13
C GLY A 266 11.29 3.41 -30.12
N THR A 267 11.01 2.19 -30.63
CA THR A 267 9.68 1.58 -30.56
C THR A 267 9.41 0.92 -29.21
N VAL A 268 8.15 0.78 -28.83
CA VAL A 268 7.72 0.05 -27.63
C VAL A 268 7.20 -1.33 -28.03
N SER A 269 7.89 -2.38 -27.57
CA SER A 269 7.49 -3.77 -27.76
C SER A 269 6.63 -4.25 -26.60
N VAL A 270 5.53 -4.93 -26.93
CA VAL A 270 4.59 -5.52 -25.96
C VAL A 270 4.56 -7.04 -26.11
N ASP A 271 4.77 -7.75 -25.00
CA ASP A 271 4.40 -9.16 -24.82
C ASP A 271 2.96 -9.22 -24.31
N LEU A 272 2.00 -9.24 -25.25
CA LEU A 272 0.59 -9.08 -24.90
C LEU A 272 0.06 -10.16 -23.93
N PRO A 273 0.37 -11.46 -24.09
CA PRO A 273 -0.01 -12.47 -23.11
C PRO A 273 0.51 -12.21 -21.69
N GLU A 274 1.75 -11.74 -21.52
CA GLU A 274 2.27 -11.41 -20.19
C GLU A 274 1.62 -10.14 -19.60
N VAL A 275 1.37 -9.12 -20.42
CA VAL A 275 0.63 -7.94 -19.96
C VAL A 275 -0.80 -8.28 -19.56
N GLN A 276 -1.47 -9.19 -20.28
CA GLN A 276 -2.79 -9.68 -19.91
C GLN A 276 -2.79 -10.42 -18.57
N ARG A 277 -1.75 -11.22 -18.29
CA ARG A 277 -1.58 -11.91 -17.00
C ARG A 277 -1.47 -10.96 -15.81
N LEU A 278 -0.91 -9.76 -16.01
CA LEU A 278 -0.87 -8.74 -14.95
C LEU A 278 -2.26 -8.21 -14.55
N ALA A 279 -3.23 -8.29 -15.45
CA ALA A 279 -4.61 -7.86 -15.24
C ALA A 279 -5.60 -9.02 -15.03
N GLU A 280 -5.10 -10.26 -14.90
CA GLU A 280 -5.95 -11.44 -14.63
C GLU A 280 -6.56 -11.37 -13.22
N ASP A 281 -7.73 -12.00 -13.08
CA ASP A 281 -8.53 -12.04 -11.84
C ASP A 281 -8.61 -10.66 -11.14
N PRO A 282 -9.20 -9.65 -11.82
CA PRO A 282 -9.15 -8.28 -11.35
C PRO A 282 -9.79 -8.14 -9.97
N GLN A 283 -9.05 -7.54 -9.06
CA GLN A 283 -9.47 -7.21 -7.71
C GLN A 283 -9.30 -5.70 -7.53
N PRO A 284 -10.37 -4.95 -7.19
CA PRO A 284 -10.31 -3.50 -7.07
C PRO A 284 -9.13 -3.04 -6.21
N GLY A 285 -8.22 -2.26 -6.80
CA GLY A 285 -7.05 -1.71 -6.11
C GLY A 285 -5.94 -2.74 -5.82
N ARG A 286 -5.93 -3.90 -6.48
CA ARG A 286 -4.90 -4.94 -6.32
C ARG A 286 -4.40 -5.48 -7.65
N SER A 287 -5.32 -5.80 -8.57
CA SER A 287 -5.00 -6.27 -9.92
C SER A 287 -6.03 -5.76 -10.91
N GLY A 288 -5.56 -5.36 -12.09
CA GLY A 288 -6.42 -4.81 -13.13
C GLY A 288 -5.66 -4.15 -14.28
N ASP A 289 -6.32 -3.26 -15.00
CA ASP A 289 -5.72 -2.51 -16.10
C ASP A 289 -4.65 -1.51 -15.64
N GLY A 290 -4.72 -1.01 -14.41
CA GLY A 290 -3.62 -0.30 -13.77
C GLY A 290 -2.35 -1.15 -13.70
N SER A 291 -2.46 -2.41 -13.28
CA SER A 291 -1.34 -3.35 -13.26
C SER A 291 -0.74 -3.56 -14.65
N ALA A 292 -1.58 -3.64 -15.69
CA ALA A 292 -1.13 -3.81 -17.07
C ALA A 292 -0.51 -2.54 -17.70
N ILE A 293 -0.98 -1.36 -17.31
CA ILE A 293 -0.47 -0.08 -17.82
C ILE A 293 0.82 0.36 -17.11
N SER A 294 1.07 -0.08 -15.86
CA SER A 294 2.28 0.25 -15.12
C SER A 294 3.60 0.02 -15.90
N PRO A 295 3.85 -1.16 -16.52
CA PRO A 295 5.02 -1.37 -17.36
C PRO A 295 5.12 -0.43 -18.58
N LEU A 296 3.98 -0.01 -19.14
CA LEU A 296 3.93 0.94 -20.26
C LEU A 296 4.37 2.34 -19.82
N ILE A 297 3.90 2.80 -18.67
CA ILE A 297 4.34 4.07 -18.08
C ILE A 297 5.86 4.02 -17.86
N GLY A 298 6.37 2.95 -17.26
CA GLY A 298 7.80 2.73 -17.06
C GLY A 298 8.61 2.82 -18.36
N ALA A 299 8.14 2.17 -19.43
CA ALA A 299 8.80 2.23 -20.74
C ALA A 299 8.85 3.65 -21.33
N LEU A 300 7.78 4.44 -21.17
CA LEU A 300 7.71 5.81 -21.69
C LEU A 300 8.50 6.82 -20.85
N ILE A 301 8.67 6.55 -19.55
CA ILE A 301 9.61 7.30 -18.70
C ILE A 301 11.03 7.18 -19.22
N HIS A 302 11.43 6.04 -19.81
CA HIS A 302 12.76 5.92 -20.42
C HIS A 302 12.92 6.79 -21.66
N VAL A 303 11.86 6.99 -22.44
CA VAL A 303 11.87 7.92 -23.59
C VAL A 303 12.03 9.36 -23.08
N TRP A 304 11.20 9.75 -22.11
CA TRP A 304 11.25 11.07 -21.48
C TRP A 304 12.61 11.36 -20.84
N ALA A 305 13.16 10.40 -20.09
CA ALA A 305 14.44 10.57 -19.43
C ALA A 305 15.59 10.73 -20.45
N ARG A 306 15.58 9.97 -21.55
CA ARG A 306 16.55 10.15 -22.66
C ARG A 306 16.46 11.54 -23.30
N GLN A 307 15.24 12.04 -23.55
CA GLN A 307 15.03 13.38 -24.11
C GLN A 307 15.48 14.49 -23.14
N GLY A 308 15.24 14.31 -21.84
CA GLY A 308 15.61 15.26 -20.79
C GLY A 308 17.06 15.18 -20.30
N GLY A 309 17.84 14.18 -20.74
CA GLY A 309 19.18 13.93 -20.21
C GLY A 309 19.18 13.47 -18.74
N ILE A 310 18.11 12.81 -18.31
CA ILE A 310 17.92 12.30 -16.94
C ILE A 310 18.35 10.84 -16.87
N GLU A 311 19.08 10.47 -15.81
CA GLU A 311 19.40 9.06 -15.54
C GLU A 311 18.17 8.34 -14.95
N ALA A 312 17.52 7.49 -15.75
CA ALA A 312 16.37 6.68 -15.34
C ALA A 312 16.78 5.46 -14.50
N THR A 313 17.28 5.72 -13.29
CA THR A 313 17.48 4.66 -12.28
C THR A 313 16.14 4.06 -11.86
N ALA A 314 16.13 2.83 -11.32
CA ALA A 314 14.91 2.18 -10.83
C ALA A 314 14.10 3.05 -9.84
N ARG A 315 14.81 3.79 -8.97
CA ARG A 315 14.21 4.77 -8.04
C ARG A 315 13.50 5.91 -8.77
N VAL A 316 14.19 6.53 -9.73
CA VAL A 316 13.67 7.65 -10.51
C VAL A 316 12.46 7.17 -11.31
N THR A 317 12.55 6.00 -11.93
CA THR A 317 11.46 5.39 -12.69
C THR A 317 10.24 5.11 -11.81
N ALA A 318 10.40 4.45 -10.66
CA ALA A 318 9.28 4.18 -9.75
C ALA A 318 8.56 5.47 -9.32
N CYS A 319 9.31 6.51 -8.95
CA CYS A 319 8.76 7.81 -8.60
C CYS A 319 8.06 8.48 -9.78
N ALA A 320 8.69 8.50 -10.96
CA ALA A 320 8.09 9.08 -12.15
C ALA A 320 6.80 8.35 -12.56
N VAL A 321 6.74 7.02 -12.39
CA VAL A 321 5.50 6.24 -12.61
C VAL A 321 4.39 6.74 -11.70
N GLY A 322 4.67 6.94 -10.40
CA GLY A 322 3.70 7.49 -9.45
C GLY A 322 3.21 8.90 -9.83
N ALA A 323 4.14 9.77 -10.24
CA ALA A 323 3.80 11.14 -10.64
C ALA A 323 2.94 11.19 -11.93
N VAL A 324 3.27 10.34 -12.91
CA VAL A 324 2.47 10.19 -14.14
C VAL A 324 1.10 9.61 -13.81
N ALA A 325 1.04 8.54 -13.00
CA ALA A 325 -0.21 7.90 -12.61
C ALA A 325 -1.16 8.88 -11.92
N ARG A 326 -0.67 9.65 -10.93
CA ARG A 326 -1.45 10.73 -10.29
C ARG A 326 -1.94 11.76 -11.30
N THR A 327 -1.12 12.11 -12.27
CA THR A 327 -1.50 13.10 -13.29
C THR A 327 -2.56 12.55 -14.24
N LEU A 328 -2.51 11.27 -14.60
CA LEU A 328 -3.53 10.58 -15.40
C LEU A 328 -4.84 10.38 -14.65
N ALA A 329 -4.80 10.30 -13.32
CA ALA A 329 -6.01 10.23 -12.51
C ALA A 329 -6.80 11.55 -12.54
N LYS A 330 -6.14 12.71 -12.72
CA LYS A 330 -6.83 14.00 -12.80
C LYS A 330 -7.74 14.07 -14.05
N PRO A 331 -8.97 14.60 -13.96
CA PRO A 331 -9.83 14.79 -15.12
C PRO A 331 -9.17 15.67 -16.20
N SER A 332 -9.36 15.32 -17.47
CA SER A 332 -8.87 16.06 -18.63
C SER A 332 -9.84 15.99 -19.80
N LYS A 333 -9.95 17.10 -20.53
CA LYS A 333 -10.78 17.18 -21.75
C LYS A 333 -10.06 16.72 -23.01
N THR A 334 -8.74 16.49 -22.93
CA THR A 334 -7.88 16.26 -24.10
C THR A 334 -7.25 14.87 -24.11
N ARG A 335 -7.26 14.17 -22.98
CA ARG A 335 -6.72 12.82 -22.86
C ARG A 335 -7.82 11.79 -23.09
N ASP A 336 -7.40 10.66 -23.64
CA ASP A 336 -8.30 9.57 -24.02
C ASP A 336 -8.41 8.49 -22.93
N ILE A 337 -7.39 8.40 -22.06
CA ILE A 337 -7.36 7.53 -20.88
C ILE A 337 -7.22 8.39 -19.63
N GLU A 338 -8.08 8.11 -18.66
CA GLU A 338 -8.03 8.62 -17.28
C GLU A 338 -7.95 7.43 -16.34
N LEU A 339 -7.18 7.57 -15.25
CA LEU A 339 -7.06 6.51 -14.25
C LEU A 339 -8.07 6.69 -13.12
N SER A 340 -8.65 5.59 -12.67
CA SER A 340 -9.42 5.53 -11.43
C SER A 340 -8.50 5.54 -10.20
N ALA A 341 -9.10 5.72 -9.02
CA ALA A 341 -8.40 5.51 -7.74
C ALA A 341 -7.88 4.06 -7.61
N GLY A 342 -8.67 3.08 -8.07
CA GLY A 342 -8.26 1.67 -8.08
C GLY A 342 -7.04 1.45 -8.95
N ASP A 343 -6.94 2.10 -10.10
CA ASP A 343 -5.81 1.93 -11.01
C ASP A 343 -4.51 2.48 -10.40
N LEU A 344 -4.58 3.52 -9.58
CA LEU A 344 -3.42 4.00 -8.81
C LEU A 344 -2.94 2.92 -7.84
N ASP A 345 -3.87 2.33 -7.07
CA ASP A 345 -3.55 1.23 -6.15
C ASP A 345 -2.98 0.03 -6.91
N GLU A 346 -3.57 -0.37 -8.04
CA GLU A 346 -3.10 -1.46 -8.90
C GLU A 346 -1.68 -1.24 -9.46
N ILE A 347 -1.38 -0.02 -9.92
CA ILE A 347 -0.02 0.34 -10.36
C ILE A 347 0.95 0.24 -9.18
N GLY A 348 0.56 0.74 -8.01
CA GLY A 348 1.40 0.67 -6.82
C GLY A 348 1.67 -0.77 -6.37
N VAL A 349 0.66 -1.64 -6.42
CA VAL A 349 0.79 -3.08 -6.14
C VAL A 349 1.65 -3.77 -7.18
N GLU A 350 1.53 -3.44 -8.47
CA GLU A 350 2.41 -3.97 -9.52
C GLU A 350 3.87 -3.56 -9.28
N VAL A 351 4.13 -2.27 -9.07
CA VAL A 351 5.47 -1.73 -8.79
C VAL A 351 6.07 -2.40 -7.55
N MET A 352 5.25 -2.61 -6.52
CA MET A 352 5.66 -3.29 -5.30
C MET A 352 5.99 -4.77 -5.55
N SER A 353 5.14 -5.51 -6.26
CA SER A 353 5.24 -6.96 -6.41
C SER A 353 6.21 -7.38 -7.53
N SER A 354 5.80 -7.23 -8.78
CA SER A 354 6.56 -7.59 -9.97
C SER A 354 7.63 -6.55 -10.32
N GLY A 355 7.34 -5.27 -10.05
CA GLY A 355 8.26 -4.16 -10.24
C GLY A 355 8.54 -3.81 -11.71
N PHE A 356 7.71 -4.26 -12.66
CA PHE A 356 7.87 -4.03 -14.08
C PHE A 356 7.72 -2.56 -14.47
N GLY A 357 6.84 -1.81 -13.80
CA GLY A 357 6.76 -0.36 -13.92
C GLY A 357 8.02 0.37 -13.43
N ALA A 358 8.80 -0.23 -12.54
CA ALA A 358 9.97 0.37 -11.90
C ALA A 358 11.31 -0.14 -12.44
N VAL A 359 11.33 -0.84 -13.59
CA VAL A 359 12.57 -1.35 -14.17
C VAL A 359 13.31 -0.24 -14.91
N PRO A 360 14.63 -0.03 -14.68
CA PRO A 360 15.43 0.90 -15.46
C PRO A 360 15.57 0.43 -16.92
N ALA A 361 16.03 1.29 -17.83
CA ALA A 361 16.20 0.93 -19.24
C ALA A 361 17.16 -0.26 -19.45
N ALA A 362 18.12 -0.44 -18.54
CA ALA A 362 18.99 -1.60 -18.46
C ALA A 362 19.23 -1.97 -16.98
N GLY A 363 19.22 -3.27 -16.68
CA GLY A 363 19.43 -3.79 -15.32
C GLY A 363 18.15 -4.28 -14.64
N ASP A 364 18.29 -4.65 -13.37
CA ASP A 364 17.17 -5.11 -12.53
C ASP A 364 16.54 -3.94 -11.75
N THR A 365 15.30 -4.12 -11.34
CA THR A 365 14.61 -3.20 -10.42
C THR A 365 15.22 -3.24 -9.00
N ILE A 366 14.77 -2.36 -8.11
CA ILE A 366 15.17 -2.36 -6.69
C ILE A 366 14.72 -3.69 -6.07
N PRO A 367 15.59 -4.50 -5.43
CA PRO A 367 15.19 -5.81 -4.91
C PRO A 367 14.08 -5.79 -3.85
N SER A 368 14.10 -4.82 -2.95
CA SER A 368 13.12 -4.68 -1.87
C SER A 368 11.79 -4.13 -2.38
N GLN A 369 10.69 -4.84 -2.11
CA GLN A 369 9.33 -4.38 -2.41
C GLN A 369 9.01 -3.09 -1.66
N PHE A 370 9.45 -3.01 -0.40
CA PHE A 370 9.32 -1.83 0.44
C PHE A 370 9.93 -0.58 -0.19
N GLU A 371 11.16 -0.66 -0.69
CA GLU A 371 11.80 0.49 -1.32
C GLU A 371 11.20 0.82 -2.69
N ARG A 372 10.71 -0.18 -3.45
CA ARG A 372 9.99 0.07 -4.72
C ARG A 372 8.74 0.89 -4.50
N VAL A 373 7.84 0.41 -3.63
CA VAL A 373 6.57 1.08 -3.37
C VAL A 373 6.79 2.45 -2.72
N ARG A 374 7.82 2.60 -1.87
CA ARG A 374 8.19 3.89 -1.28
C ARG A 374 8.48 4.96 -2.34
N HIS A 375 9.21 4.61 -3.38
CA HIS A 375 9.51 5.57 -4.46
C HIS A 375 8.29 5.87 -5.31
N TYR A 376 7.46 4.87 -5.60
CA TYR A 376 6.17 5.08 -6.24
C TYR A 376 5.27 6.03 -5.44
N LEU A 377 5.13 5.80 -4.13
CA LEU A 377 4.35 6.64 -3.22
C LEU A 377 4.89 8.07 -3.14
N ARG A 378 6.22 8.27 -3.18
CA ARG A 378 6.81 9.61 -3.33
C ARG A 378 6.30 10.30 -4.60
N GLY A 379 6.26 9.57 -5.71
CA GLY A 379 5.70 10.00 -6.99
C GLY A 379 4.24 10.43 -6.89
N VAL A 380 3.43 9.64 -6.21
CA VAL A 380 2.00 9.91 -6.03
C VAL A 380 1.80 11.10 -5.07
N TYR A 381 2.41 11.10 -3.89
CA TYR A 381 1.97 11.99 -2.81
C TYR A 381 2.88 13.20 -2.57
N ASP A 382 4.17 13.10 -2.92
CA ASP A 382 5.18 14.04 -2.40
C ASP A 382 5.85 14.88 -3.50
N VAL A 383 5.51 14.68 -4.77
CA VAL A 383 6.02 15.46 -5.91
C VAL A 383 4.92 15.95 -6.83
N ASP A 384 5.20 17.04 -7.55
CA ASP A 384 4.27 17.64 -8.51
C ASP A 384 4.47 17.10 -9.93
N SER A 385 5.69 16.67 -10.26
CA SER A 385 6.06 16.24 -11.61
C SER A 385 7.10 15.11 -11.63
N PRO A 386 7.22 14.36 -12.74
CA PRO A 386 8.31 13.39 -12.94
C PRO A 386 9.72 14.01 -12.81
N GLN A 387 9.88 15.30 -13.12
CA GLN A 387 11.16 16.01 -13.01
C GLN A 387 11.66 16.06 -11.56
N ASP A 388 10.76 16.19 -10.59
CA ASP A 388 11.07 16.23 -9.16
C ASP A 388 11.55 14.86 -8.60
N CYS A 389 11.45 13.80 -9.42
CA CYS A 389 11.99 12.47 -9.12
C CYS A 389 13.48 12.32 -9.40
N ALA A 390 14.07 13.21 -10.19
CA ALA A 390 15.49 13.18 -10.54
C ALA A 390 16.40 13.87 -9.50
N GLY A 391 15.82 14.70 -8.62
CA GLY A 391 16.51 15.51 -7.62
C GLY A 391 16.91 14.80 -6.34
#